data_AF-A0A377ZS01-F1
#
_entry.id   AF-A0A377ZS01-F1
#
_cell.length_a   1.000
_cell.length_b   1.000
_cell.length_c   1.000
_cell.angle_alpha   90.00
_cell.angle_beta   90.00
_cell.angle_gamma   90.00
#
_symmetry.space_group_name_H-M   'P 1'
#
loop_
_entity.id
_entity.type
_entity.pdbx_description
1 polymer ?
#
loop_
_entity_poly.entity_id
_entity_poly.type
_entity_poly.pdbx_seq_one_letter_code
_entity_poly.pdbx_strand_id
1 'polypeptide(L)'
;MNKIDMLDDFEPRIDRDDENKPIRVWLSAQTGVGVPLLFQALTERLSGEVAQHTLRLPPKEGRLRSRFYQLQAIEKEWMEDDGSVSLQVRMPIVDWRRLCKQEPTLVDYVV
;
A
#
# COMPACT_ATOMS: atom_id res chain seq x y z
N MET A 1 -9.93 8.37 18.98
CA MET A 1 -9.85 9.21 20.18
C MET A 1 -8.75 8.66 21.07
N ASN A 2 -7.87 9.53 21.56
CA ASN A 2 -6.81 9.16 22.49
C ASN A 2 -7.29 9.43 23.94
N LYS A 3 -6.61 8.85 24.92
CA LYS A 3 -6.81 9.04 26.37
C LYS A 3 -8.05 8.33 26.94
N ILE A 4 -8.40 7.15 26.44
CA ILE A 4 -9.53 6.38 27.01
C ILE A 4 -9.27 5.91 28.43
N ASP A 5 -8.02 5.93 28.90
CA ASP A 5 -7.62 5.66 30.28
C ASP A 5 -8.19 6.66 31.30
N MET A 6 -8.72 7.80 30.84
CA MET A 6 -9.38 8.80 31.67
C MET A 6 -10.91 8.58 31.73
N LEU A 7 -11.42 7.51 31.13
CA LEU A 7 -12.84 7.14 31.12
C LEU A 7 -13.01 5.84 31.91
N ASP A 8 -13.93 5.82 32.86
CA ASP A 8 -14.24 4.62 33.65
C ASP A 8 -14.92 3.54 32.78
N ASP A 9 -14.51 2.29 32.95
CA ASP A 9 -15.02 1.10 32.24
C ASP A 9 -15.11 1.24 30.70
N PHE A 10 -14.15 1.95 30.10
CA PHE A 10 -14.15 2.15 28.65
C PHE A 10 -13.20 1.21 27.92
N GLU A 11 -13.76 0.32 27.10
CA GLU A 11 -12.98 -0.62 26.29
C GLU A 11 -12.48 0.00 24.96
N PRO A 12 -11.26 -0.35 24.53
CA PRO A 12 -10.73 0.07 23.24
C PRO A 12 -11.51 -0.58 22.09
N ARG A 13 -11.85 0.21 21.07
CA ARG A 13 -12.61 -0.26 19.91
C ARG A 13 -12.31 0.55 18.65
N ILE A 14 -12.76 0.02 17.52
CA ILE A 14 -12.72 0.68 16.22
C ILE A 14 -14.16 1.07 15.85
N ASP A 15 -14.43 2.36 15.67
CA ASP A 15 -15.66 2.79 15.02
C ASP A 15 -15.49 2.63 13.51
N ARG A 16 -16.53 2.11 12.86
CA ARG A 16 -16.58 1.88 11.42
C ARG A 16 -17.72 2.69 10.81
N ASP A 17 -17.57 3.09 9.54
CA ASP A 17 -18.65 3.71 8.77
C ASP A 17 -19.65 2.67 8.22
N ASP A 18 -20.65 3.13 7.47
CA ASP A 18 -21.70 2.29 6.87
C ASP A 18 -21.15 1.29 5.83
N GLU A 19 -19.93 1.50 5.32
CA GLU A 19 -19.20 0.57 4.44
C GLU A 19 -18.23 -0.34 5.23
N ASN A 20 -18.36 -0.38 6.56
CA ASN A 20 -17.53 -1.14 7.48
C ASN A 20 -16.04 -0.72 7.48
N LYS A 21 -15.69 0.48 7.00
CA LYS A 21 -14.30 0.95 6.98
C LYS A 21 -13.94 1.64 8.30
N PRO A 22 -12.74 1.44 8.88
CA PRO A 22 -12.32 2.05 10.16
C PRO A 22 -12.24 3.60 10.16
N ILE A 23 -13.18 4.32 10.77
CA ILE A 23 -13.17 5.80 10.81
C ILE A 23 -12.47 6.38 12.05
N ARG A 24 -12.44 5.63 13.15
CA ARG A 24 -11.89 6.11 14.41
C ARG A 24 -11.43 4.93 15.27
N VAL A 25 -10.29 5.09 15.93
CA VAL A 25 -9.79 4.11 16.91
C VAL A 25 -9.77 4.77 18.28
N TRP A 26 -10.33 4.08 19.27
CA TRP A 26 -10.33 4.47 20.68
C TRP A 26 -9.19 3.76 21.39
N LEU A 27 -8.21 4.54 21.88
CA LEU A 27 -7.00 4.03 22.48
C LEU A 27 -6.47 4.95 23.58
N SER A 28 -5.53 4.46 24.37
CA SER A 28 -4.65 5.27 25.22
C SER A 28 -3.22 5.08 24.78
N ALA A 29 -2.60 6.16 24.30
CA ALA A 29 -1.19 6.14 23.94
C ALA A 29 -0.27 6.03 25.17
N GLN A 30 -0.76 6.42 26.35
CA GLN A 30 0.01 6.39 27.59
C GLN A 30 0.08 4.98 28.17
N THR A 31 -1.04 4.27 28.22
CA THR A 31 -1.08 2.89 28.74
C THR A 31 -0.84 1.84 27.64
N GLY A 32 -0.90 2.25 26.37
CA GLY A 32 -0.77 1.36 25.21
C GLY A 32 -2.04 0.57 24.87
N VAL A 33 -3.11 0.71 25.67
CA VAL A 33 -4.39 0.04 25.46
C VAL A 33 -5.01 0.50 24.13
N GLY A 34 -5.43 -0.44 23.29
CA GLY A 34 -6.04 -0.16 21.98
C GLY A 34 -5.06 0.17 20.85
N VAL A 35 -3.74 0.21 21.12
CA VAL A 35 -2.72 0.38 20.06
C VAL A 35 -2.73 -0.75 19.02
N PRO A 36 -2.94 -2.04 19.38
CA PRO A 36 -3.09 -3.10 18.37
C PRO A 36 -4.26 -2.85 17.40
N LEU A 37 -5.38 -2.30 17.90
CA LEU A 37 -6.53 -1.93 17.07
C LEU A 37 -6.23 -0.77 16.13
N LEU A 38 -5.31 0.14 16.51
CA LEU A 38 -4.83 1.18 15.62
C LEU A 38 -4.06 0.59 14.45
N PHE A 39 -3.14 -0.34 14.70
CA PHE A 39 -2.41 -1.02 13.64
C PHE A 39 -3.33 -1.86 12.75
N GLN A 40 -4.34 -2.50 13.32
CA GLN A 40 -5.38 -3.20 12.56
C GLN A 40 -6.14 -2.22 11.65
N ALA A 41 -6.67 -1.13 12.18
CA ALA A 41 -7.41 -0.13 11.41
C ALA A 41 -6.57 0.50 10.29
N LEU A 42 -5.29 0.77 10.57
CA LEU A 42 -4.33 1.24 9.58
C LEU A 42 -4.10 0.19 8.49
N THR A 43 -3.89 -1.06 8.87
CA THR A 43 -3.72 -2.16 7.92
C THR A 43 -4.93 -2.26 7.03
N GLU A 44 -6.15 -2.32 7.58
CA GLU A 44 -7.39 -2.40 6.80
C GLU A 44 -7.60 -1.19 5.87
N ARG A 45 -7.31 0.03 6.35
CA ARG A 45 -7.44 1.25 5.53
C ARG A 45 -6.36 1.36 4.45
N LEU A 46 -5.18 0.78 4.67
CA LEU A 46 -4.04 0.88 3.75
C LEU A 46 -3.90 -0.35 2.84
N SER A 47 -4.49 -1.48 3.19
CA SER A 47 -4.52 -2.70 2.37
C SER A 47 -5.62 -2.67 1.30
N GLY A 48 -6.54 -1.69 1.36
CA GLY A 48 -7.73 -1.61 0.51
C GLY A 48 -7.54 -1.04 -0.90
N GLU A 49 -6.35 -0.54 -1.26
CA GLU A 49 -6.09 -0.03 -2.61
C GLU A 49 -4.88 -0.74 -3.22
N VAL A 50 -5.15 -1.49 -4.28
CA VAL A 50 -4.13 -2.15 -5.09
C VAL A 50 -3.92 -1.32 -6.35
N ALA A 51 -2.69 -0.88 -6.57
CA ALA A 51 -2.28 -0.30 -7.83
C ALA A 51 -2.09 -1.44 -8.84
N GLN A 52 -2.81 -1.34 -9.96
CA GLN A 52 -2.62 -2.23 -11.10
C GLN A 52 -2.26 -1.38 -12.31
N HIS A 53 -1.06 -1.56 -12.84
CA HIS A 53 -0.54 -0.77 -13.95
C HIS A 53 0.09 -1.67 -15.00
N THR A 54 -0.03 -1.25 -16.25
CA THR A 54 0.77 -1.81 -17.35
C THR A 54 1.95 -0.88 -17.56
N LEU A 55 3.15 -1.45 -17.60
CA LEU A 55 4.40 -0.73 -17.80
C LEU A 55 5.07 -1.25 -19.06
N ARG A 56 5.67 -0.35 -19.83
CA ARG A 56 6.55 -0.71 -20.95
C ARG A 56 7.96 -0.21 -20.67
N LEU A 57 8.84 -1.12 -20.27
CA LEU A 57 10.22 -0.83 -19.91
C LEU A 57 11.15 -1.04 -21.11
N PRO A 58 11.94 -0.03 -21.51
CA PRO A 58 12.97 -0.23 -22.53
C PRO A 58 14.12 -1.10 -21.96
N PRO A 59 14.95 -1.73 -22.82
CA PRO A 59 16.04 -2.63 -22.39
C PRO A 59 17.00 -2.03 -21.35
N LYS A 60 17.20 -0.71 -21.38
CA LYS A 60 18.04 0.03 -20.44
C LYS A 60 17.52 0.03 -19.00
N GLU A 61 16.22 -0.18 -18.79
CA GLU A 61 15.56 -0.15 -17.48
C GLU A 61 15.48 -1.54 -16.80
N GLY A 62 16.47 -2.40 -17.05
CA GLY A 62 16.57 -3.71 -16.40
C GLY A 62 16.57 -3.64 -14.87
N ARG A 63 17.04 -2.52 -14.29
CA ARG A 63 16.97 -2.25 -12.85
C ARG A 63 15.53 -2.15 -12.33
N LEU A 64 14.64 -1.45 -13.04
CA LEU A 64 13.22 -1.33 -12.65
C LEU A 64 12.53 -2.69 -12.72
N ARG A 65 12.82 -3.47 -13.78
CA ARG A 65 12.34 -4.85 -13.90
C ARG A 65 12.76 -5.71 -12.69
N SER A 66 14.04 -5.68 -12.31
CA SER A 66 14.52 -6.41 -11.11
C SER A 66 13.84 -5.95 -9.81
N ARG A 67 13.56 -4.66 -9.66
CA ARG A 67 12.82 -4.11 -8.51
C ARG A 67 11.40 -4.69 -8.42
N PHE A 68 10.68 -4.77 -9.54
CA PHE A 68 9.33 -5.36 -9.54
C PHE A 68 9.33 -6.86 -9.20
N TYR A 69 10.37 -7.61 -9.59
CA TYR A 69 10.56 -8.99 -9.13
C TYR A 69 10.80 -9.08 -7.62
N GLN A 70 11.66 -8.23 -7.06
CA GLN A 70 11.95 -8.20 -5.62
C GLN A 70 10.70 -7.89 -4.79
N LEU A 71 9.82 -7.04 -5.32
CA LEU A 71 8.54 -6.69 -4.71
C LEU A 71 7.44 -7.72 -4.97
N GLN A 72 7.72 -8.79 -5.72
CA GLN A 72 6.75 -9.79 -6.17
C GLN A 72 5.49 -9.17 -6.80
N ALA A 73 5.68 -8.04 -7.48
CA ALA A 73 4.59 -7.22 -7.98
C ALA A 73 4.18 -7.58 -9.42
N ILE A 74 4.94 -8.42 -10.12
CA ILE A 74 4.68 -8.76 -11.53
C ILE A 74 3.60 -9.85 -11.62
N GLU A 75 2.46 -9.52 -12.22
CA GLU A 75 1.42 -10.51 -12.58
C GLU A 75 1.72 -11.19 -13.91
N LYS A 76 2.14 -10.41 -14.90
CA LYS A 76 2.47 -10.89 -16.25
C LYS A 76 3.64 -10.11 -16.82
N GLU A 77 4.40 -10.80 -17.65
CA GLU A 77 5.52 -10.23 -18.39
C GLU A 77 5.52 -10.80 -19.81
N TRP A 78 5.76 -9.93 -20.78
CA TRP A 78 5.98 -10.34 -22.17
C TRP A 78 6.98 -9.41 -22.85
N MET A 79 7.68 -9.96 -23.85
CA MET A 79 8.62 -9.23 -24.68
C MET A 79 7.87 -8.59 -25.84
N GLU A 80 8.22 -7.34 -26.14
CA GLU A 80 7.72 -6.61 -27.31
C GLU A 80 8.68 -6.76 -28.49
N ASP A 81 8.18 -6.53 -29.71
CA ASP A 81 8.94 -6.70 -30.96
C ASP A 81 10.13 -5.73 -31.09
N ASP A 82 10.10 -4.59 -30.38
CA ASP A 82 11.18 -3.60 -30.33
C ASP A 82 12.26 -3.93 -29.28
N GLY A 83 12.14 -5.08 -28.62
CA GLY A 83 13.02 -5.51 -27.53
C GLY A 83 12.67 -4.92 -26.16
N SER A 84 11.64 -4.06 -26.08
CA SER A 84 11.11 -3.60 -24.80
C SER A 84 10.42 -4.75 -24.05
N VAL A 85 10.26 -4.59 -22.74
CA VAL A 85 9.54 -5.54 -21.89
C VAL A 85 8.28 -4.87 -21.36
N SER A 86 7.15 -5.50 -21.59
CA SER A 86 5.88 -5.08 -21.02
C SER A 86 5.56 -5.91 -19.79
N LEU A 87 5.12 -5.23 -18.74
CA LEU A 87 4.82 -5.80 -17.43
C LEU A 87 3.42 -5.39 -16.99
N GLN A 88 2.63 -6.34 -16.53
CA GLN A 88 1.49 -6.03 -15.66
C GLN A 88 1.94 -6.16 -14.23
N VAL A 89 1.84 -5.07 -13.47
CA VAL A 89 2.19 -5.04 -12.06
C VAL A 89 0.95 -4.83 -11.20
N ARG A 90 0.89 -5.55 -10.08
CA ARG A 90 -0.15 -5.46 -9.06
C ARG A 90 0.50 -5.44 -7.69
N MET A 91 0.33 -4.33 -6.97
CA MET A 91 0.93 -4.15 -5.65
C MET A 91 0.13 -3.16 -4.79
N PRO A 92 0.32 -3.13 -3.47
CA PRO A 92 -0.33 -2.12 -2.62
C PRO A 92 -0.03 -0.70 -3.09
N ILE A 93 -1.04 0.17 -3.11
CA ILE A 93 -0.88 1.55 -3.61
C ILE A 93 0.17 2.34 -2.82
N VAL A 94 0.36 2.01 -1.54
CA VAL A 94 1.38 2.62 -0.68
C VAL A 94 2.79 2.33 -1.19
N ASP A 95 3.03 1.09 -1.63
CA ASP A 95 4.32 0.67 -2.17
C ASP A 95 4.53 1.23 -3.57
N TRP A 96 3.47 1.30 -4.38
CA TRP A 96 3.50 2.00 -5.67
C TRP A 96 3.89 3.48 -5.50
N ARG A 97 3.19 4.21 -4.62
CA ARG A 97 3.49 5.63 -4.32
C ARG A 97 4.92 5.81 -3.78
N ARG A 98 5.39 4.88 -2.96
CA ARG A 98 6.78 4.88 -2.45
C ARG A 98 7.79 4.65 -3.59
N LEU A 99 7.48 3.73 -4.51
CA LEU A 99 8.33 3.44 -5.66
C LEU A 99 8.41 4.64 -6.61
N CYS A 100 7.28 5.29 -6.94
CA CYS A 100 7.28 6.51 -7.76
C CYS A 100 8.10 7.65 -7.14
N LYS A 101 8.17 7.75 -5.82
CA LYS A 101 9.04 8.74 -5.14
C LYS A 101 10.52 8.38 -5.23
N GLN A 102 10.87 7.10 -5.25
CA GLN A 102 12.25 6.63 -5.34
C GLN A 102 12.78 6.66 -6.78
N GLU A 103 11.90 6.39 -7.75
CA GLU A 103 12.22 6.30 -9.17
C GLU A 103 11.21 7.18 -9.95
N PRO A 104 11.45 8.51 -10.06
CA PRO A 104 10.50 9.45 -10.67
C PRO A 104 10.19 9.15 -12.14
N THR A 105 11.15 8.58 -12.88
CA THR A 105 11.01 8.19 -14.29
C THR A 105 10.07 7.02 -14.50
N LEU A 106 9.68 6.28 -13.44
CA LEU A 106 8.77 5.15 -13.54
C LEU A 106 7.43 5.56 -14.17
N VAL A 107 6.95 6.76 -13.85
CA VAL A 107 5.64 7.27 -14.30
C VAL A 107 5.62 7.42 -15.82
N ASP A 108 6.76 7.68 -16.46
CA ASP A 108 6.88 7.85 -17.91
C ASP A 108 6.71 6.53 -18.68
N TYR A 109 6.81 5.39 -17.98
CA TYR A 109 6.69 4.06 -18.57
C TYR A 109 5.32 3.41 -18.38
N VAL A 110 4.41 4.07 -17.64
CA VAL A 110 3.03 3.61 -17.47
C VAL A 110 2.26 3.82 -18.77
N VAL A 111 1.60 2.76 -19.23
CA VAL A 111 0.74 2.76 -20.43
C VAL A 111 -0.70 3.02 -20.07
#